data_AF-A0A424WE18-F1
#
_entry.id   AF-A0A424WE18-F1
#
_cell.length_a   1.000
_cell.length_b   1.000
_cell.length_c   1.000
_cell.angle_alpha   90.00
_cell.angle_beta   90.00
_cell.angle_gamma   90.00
#
_symmetry.space_group_name_H-M   'P 1'
#
loop_
_entity.id
_entity.type
_entity.pdbx_description
1 polymer ?
#
loop_
_entity_poly.entity_id
_entity_poly.type
_entity_poly.pdbx_seq_one_letter_code
_entity_poly.pdbx_strand_id
1 'polypeptide(L)' 'MIADAAVQDRIYARCSNAIATAGRGRESLFLARLALLLFEQVQDEQRCLDAIEQALRDLPDPSLSAD' A
#
# COMPACT_ATOMS: atom_id res chain seq x y z
N MET A 1 21.57 -7.14 9.45
CA MET A 1 20.72 -6.16 8.75
C MET A 1 19.27 -6.32 9.24
N ILE A 2 19.01 -6.11 10.54
CA ILE A 2 17.72 -6.42 11.22
C ILE A 2 16.79 -5.19 11.23
N ALA A 3 17.20 -4.07 10.62
CA ALA A 3 16.47 -2.81 10.65
C ALA A 3 15.21 -2.79 9.75
N ASP A 4 15.04 -3.76 8.85
CA ASP A 4 14.01 -3.70 7.81
C ASP A 4 12.61 -4.07 8.34
N ALA A 5 12.49 -5.22 9.03
CA ALA A 5 11.19 -5.74 9.46
C ALA A 5 10.44 -4.80 10.41
N ALA A 6 11.12 -4.17 11.37
CA ALA A 6 10.50 -3.22 12.30
C ALA A 6 10.14 -1.88 11.62
N VAL A 7 10.83 -1.50 10.54
CA VAL A 7 10.46 -0.32 9.74
C VAL A 7 9.27 -0.66 8.87
N GLN A 8 9.30 -1.79 8.18
CA GLN A 8 8.21 -2.30 7.34
C GLN A 8 6.91 -2.43 8.14
N ASP A 9 6.96 -3.01 9.33
CA ASP A 9 5.79 -3.17 10.21
C ASP A 9 5.20 -1.81 10.63
N ARG A 10 6.06 -0.85 11.00
CA ARG A 10 5.61 0.52 11.32
C ARG A 10 4.96 1.23 10.14
N ILE A 11 5.53 1.09 8.95
CA ILE A 11 4.94 1.67 7.72
C ILE A 11 3.60 1.01 7.41
N TYR A 12 3.52 -0.32 7.50
CA TYR A 12 2.30 -1.07 7.29
C TYR A 12 1.18 -0.66 8.27
N ALA A 13 1.50 -0.57 9.56
CA ALA A 13 0.55 -0.13 10.59
C ALA A 13 0.06 1.30 10.36
N ARG A 14 0.96 2.21 9.94
CA ARG A 14 0.61 3.60 9.58
C ARG A 14 -0.30 3.67 8.36
N CYS A 15 0.01 2.94 7.30
CA CYS A 15 -0.83 2.89 6.09
C CYS A 15 -2.22 2.33 6.42
N SER A 16 -2.30 1.24 7.17
CA SER A 16 -3.56 0.61 7.59
C SER A 16 -4.44 1.59 8.39
N ASN A 17 -3.84 2.31 9.35
CA ASN A 17 -4.55 3.32 10.14
C ASN A 17 -5.03 4.50 9.28
N ALA A 18 -4.22 4.94 8.32
CA ALA A 18 -4.59 6.03 7.42
C ALA A 18 -5.75 5.65 6.49
N ILE A 19 -5.75 4.42 5.96
CA ILE A 19 -6.86 3.86 5.16
C ILE A 19 -8.15 3.81 6.00
N ALA A 20 -8.07 3.26 7.22
CA ALA A 20 -9.21 3.23 8.14
C ALA A 20 -9.74 4.63 8.46
N THR A 21 -8.86 5.62 8.62
CA THR A 21 -9.20 7.03 8.88
C THR A 21 -9.84 7.69 7.65
N ALA A 22 -9.37 7.38 6.44
CA ALA A 22 -9.97 7.88 5.20
C ALA A 22 -11.41 7.35 5.04
N GLY A 23 -11.63 6.08 5.38
CA GLY A 23 -12.92 5.40 5.32
C GLY A 23 -13.31 4.98 3.89
N ARG A 24 -14.29 4.08 3.79
CA ARG A 24 -14.68 3.37 2.55
C ARG A 24 -14.97 4.26 1.33
N GLY A 25 -15.45 5.49 1.55
CA GLY A 25 -15.75 6.42 0.44
C GLY A 25 -14.54 7.17 -0.11
N ARG A 26 -13.40 7.17 0.59
CA ARG A 26 -12.22 7.99 0.24
C ARG A 26 -10.92 7.18 0.21
N GLU A 27 -10.95 5.91 0.58
CA GLU A 27 -9.75 5.06 0.60
C GLU A 27 -9.07 4.98 -0.77
N SER A 28 -9.82 4.84 -1.87
CA SER A 28 -9.24 4.79 -3.22
C SER A 28 -8.55 6.11 -3.59
N LEU A 29 -9.16 7.25 -3.22
CA LEU A 29 -8.57 8.58 -3.43
C LEU A 29 -7.31 8.78 -2.59
N PHE A 30 -7.33 8.33 -1.34
CA PHE A 30 -6.17 8.35 -0.45
C PHE A 30 -5.02 7.52 -1.02
N LEU A 31 -5.30 6.28 -1.44
CA LEU A 31 -4.31 5.37 -2.01
C LEU A 31 -3.68 5.93 -3.29
N ALA A 32 -4.50 6.46 -4.21
CA ALA A 32 -4.00 7.11 -5.41
C ALA A 32 -3.10 8.31 -5.10
N ARG A 33 -3.49 9.16 -4.13
CA ARG A 33 -2.69 10.31 -3.70
C ARG A 33 -1.39 9.89 -3.01
N LEU A 34 -1.43 8.86 -2.18
CA LEU A 34 -0.23 8.32 -1.51
C LEU A 34 0.76 7.77 -2.54
N ALA A 35 0.28 7.02 -3.55
CA ALA A 35 1.11 6.47 -4.61
C ALA A 35 1.83 7.59 -5.40
N LEU A 36 1.12 8.67 -5.74
CA LEU A 36 1.73 9.83 -6.41
C LEU A 36 2.83 10.49 -5.56
N LEU A 37 2.58 10.72 -4.26
CA LEU A 37 3.58 11.29 -3.36
C LEU A 37 4.81 10.39 -3.19
N LEU A 38 4.63 9.07 -3.22
CA LEU A 38 5.76 8.13 -3.15
C LEU A 38 6.55 8.12 -4.46
N PHE A 39 5.88 8.17 -5.63
CA PHE A 39 6.55 8.33 -6.91
C PHE A 39 7.39 9.61 -6.94
N GLU A 40 6.90 10.71 -6.37
CA GLU A 40 7.68 11.95 -6.26
C GLU A 40 9.01 11.76 -5.49
N GLN A 41 9.08 10.80 -4.57
CA GLN A 41 10.33 10.48 -3.86
C GLN A 41 11.20 9.47 -4.62
N VAL A 42 10.59 8.51 -5.32
CA VAL A 42 11.29 7.43 -6.03
C VAL A 42 11.85 7.90 -7.38
N GLN A 43 11.10 8.74 -8.12
CA GLN A 43 11.47 9.28 -9.44
C GLN A 43 11.88 8.21 -10.48
N ASP A 44 11.34 7.00 -10.35
CA ASP A 44 11.58 5.86 -11.25
C ASP A 44 10.25 5.22 -11.61
N GLU A 45 9.82 5.45 -12.85
CA GLU A 45 8.53 5.00 -13.37
C GLU A 45 8.44 3.47 -13.40
N GLN A 46 9.46 2.78 -13.93
CA GLN A 46 9.42 1.33 -14.10
C GLN A 46 9.36 0.63 -12.75
N ARG A 47 10.15 1.08 -11.77
CA ARG A 47 10.08 0.54 -10.40
C ARG A 47 8.72 0.73 -9.74
N CYS A 48 8.07 1.85 -9.99
CA CYS A 48 6.72 2.09 -9.49
C CYS A 48 5.69 1.18 -10.17
N LEU A 49 5.79 0.98 -11.49
CA LEU A 49 4.93 0.04 -12.22
C LEU A 49 5.11 -1.39 -11.72
N ASP A 50 6.35 -1.86 -11.57
CA ASP A 50 6.66 -3.21 -11.06
C ASP A 50 6.09 -3.41 -9.65
N ALA A 51 6.18 -2.39 -8.78
CA ALA A 51 5.64 -2.45 -7.43
C ALA A 51 4.10 -2.52 -7.41
N ILE A 52 3.42 -1.81 -8.31
CA ILE A 52 1.96 -1.89 -8.47
C ILE A 52 1.55 -3.29 -8.91
N GLU A 53 2.22 -3.85 -9.92
CA GLU A 53 1.94 -5.22 -10.38
C GLU A 53 2.21 -6.26 -9.29
N GLN A 54 3.28 -6.08 -8.51
CA GLN A 54 3.56 -6.95 -7.36
C GLN A 54 2.45 -6.86 -6.31
N ALA A 55 2.03 -5.65 -5.92
CA ALA A 55 0.97 -5.47 -4.95
C ALA A 55 -0.36 -6.07 -5.41
N LEU A 56 -0.67 -5.98 -6.71
CA LEU A 56 -1.86 -6.61 -7.30
C LEU A 56 -1.79 -8.14 -7.27
N ARG A 57 -0.61 -8.73 -7.50
CA ARG A 57 -0.42 -10.20 -7.42
C ARG A 57 -0.50 -10.73 -6.00
N ASP A 58 -0.04 -9.95 -5.03
CA ASP A 58 -0.02 -10.34 -3.61
C ASP A 58 -1.34 -10.04 -2.88
N LEU A 59 -2.29 -9.36 -3.53
CA LEU A 59 -3.63 -9.19 -2.98
C LEU A 59 -4.26 -10.57 -2.80
N PRO A 60 -4.61 -10.96 -1.57
CA PRO A 60 -5.37 -12.18 -1.37
C PRO A 60 -6.70 -12.02 -2.10
N ASP A 61 -7.06 -13.03 -2.90
CA ASP A 61 -8.45 -13.17 -3.38
C ASP A 61 -9.36 -13.09 -2.14
N PRO A 62 -10.50 -12.38 -2.18
CA PRO A 62 -11.50 -12.50 -1.13
C PRO A 62 -11.93 -13.97 -1.06
N SER A 63 -11.25 -14.74 -0.21
CA SER A 63 -11.59 -16.11 0.08
C SER A 63 -13.07 -16.13 0.47
N LEU A 64 -13.86 -16.93 -0.24
CA LEU A 64 -15.20 -17.37 0.12
C LEU A 64 -15.16 -18.06 1.50
N SER A 65 -15.02 -17.28 2.56
CA SER A 65 -14.99 -17.72 3.95
C SER A 65 -15.62 -16.62 4.80
N ALA A 66 -16.86 -16.31 4.45
CA ALA A 66 -17.84 -15.74 5.35
C ALA A 66 -19.13 -16.55 5.14
N ASP A 67 -19.15 -17.75 5.72
CA ASP A 67 -20.38 -18.43 6.16
C ASP A 67 -20.50 -18.22 7.68
#